data_AF-A0A7J7CAW9-F1
#
_entry.id   AF-A0A7J7CAW9-F1
#
_cell.length_a   1.000
_cell.length_b   1.000
_cell.length_c   1.000
_cell.angle_alpha   90.00
_cell.angle_beta   90.00
_cell.angle_gamma   90.00
#
_symmetry.space_group_name_H-M   'P 1'
#
loop_
_entity.id
_entity.type
_entity.pdbx_description
1 polymer ?
#
loop_
_entity_poly.entity_id
_entity_poly.type
_entity_poly.pdbx_seq_one_letter_code
_entity_poly.pdbx_strand_id
1 'polypeptide(L)'
;MVRLCPHDLFVNTWSDLGPCPRIHDQKLKESFEKSPRHDAYVPKFEAELAQFCEKLVMDLDRRVRCGHERLGQEVAPLPSEKSEQLSVLEEKIRNLLPLEQVEAPGVAGKVDEAEALMRKSQGCAY
;
A
#
# COMPACT_ATOMS: atom_id res chain seq x y z
N MET A 1 -17.77 -22.86 -22.36
CA MET A 1 -16.42 -22.62 -21.79
C MET A 1 -16.55 -21.52 -20.75
N VAL A 2 -15.91 -21.65 -19.57
CA VAL A 2 -16.26 -20.87 -18.35
C VAL A 2 -16.47 -19.40 -18.68
N ARG A 3 -17.59 -18.85 -18.20
CA ARG A 3 -18.18 -17.59 -18.68
C ARG A 3 -17.25 -16.38 -18.62
N LEU A 4 -16.14 -16.49 -17.87
CA LEU A 4 -15.18 -15.44 -17.61
C LEU A 4 -13.76 -16.03 -17.66
N CYS A 5 -12.86 -15.41 -18.43
CA CYS A 5 -11.43 -15.69 -18.37
C CYS A 5 -10.75 -14.64 -17.48
N PRO A 6 -9.92 -15.04 -16.50
CA PRO A 6 -9.23 -14.09 -15.64
C PRO A 6 -8.28 -13.14 -16.39
N HIS A 7 -7.67 -13.60 -17.48
CA HIS A 7 -6.77 -12.77 -18.30
C HIS A 7 -7.53 -11.58 -18.91
N ASP A 8 -8.74 -11.81 -19.40
CA ASP A 8 -9.58 -10.76 -20.01
C ASP A 8 -10.21 -9.84 -18.96
N LEU A 9 -10.39 -10.32 -17.72
CA LEU A 9 -10.99 -9.54 -16.63
C LEU A 9 -10.03 -8.48 -16.06
N PHE A 10 -8.74 -8.79 -16.00
CA PHE A 10 -7.73 -7.96 -15.35
C PHE A 10 -6.88 -7.14 -16.32
N VAL A 11 -7.24 -7.10 -17.61
CA VAL A 11 -6.55 -6.28 -18.61
C VAL A 11 -6.54 -4.81 -18.17
N ASN A 12 -5.39 -4.15 -18.30
CA ASN A 12 -5.18 -2.76 -17.88
C ASN A 12 -5.35 -2.51 -16.36
N THR A 13 -5.26 -3.55 -15.54
CA THR A 13 -5.21 -3.40 -14.07
C THR A 13 -3.79 -3.64 -13.56
N TRP A 14 -3.55 -3.28 -12.29
CA TRP A 14 -2.30 -3.61 -11.60
C TRP A 14 -2.05 -5.12 -11.45
N SER A 15 -3.08 -5.94 -11.68
CA SER A 15 -3.00 -7.40 -11.65
C SER A 15 -3.11 -8.00 -13.05
N ASP A 16 -2.72 -7.25 -14.09
CA ASP A 16 -2.74 -7.75 -15.47
C ASP A 16 -1.89 -9.02 -15.60
N LEU A 17 -2.51 -10.06 -16.16
CA LEU A 17 -1.92 -11.37 -16.37
C LEU A 17 -1.32 -11.50 -17.78
N GLY A 18 -1.47 -10.47 -18.62
CA GLY A 18 -1.07 -10.48 -20.01
C GLY A 18 -2.07 -11.20 -20.93
N PRO A 19 -1.72 -11.37 -22.21
CA PRO A 19 -2.61 -11.98 -23.20
C PRO A 19 -2.90 -13.44 -22.84
N CYS A 20 -4.15 -13.85 -22.93
CA CYS A 20 -4.54 -15.22 -22.66
C CYS A 20 -3.85 -16.18 -23.67
N PRO A 21 -3.24 -17.29 -23.22
CA PRO A 21 -2.68 -18.29 -24.13
C PRO A 21 -3.75 -19.15 -24.82
N ARG A 22 -5.03 -19.03 -24.43
CA ARG A 22 -6.15 -19.79 -25.00
C ARG A 22 -6.95 -18.92 -25.99
N ILE A 23 -7.61 -19.58 -26.93
CA ILE A 23 -8.44 -18.92 -27.95
C ILE A 23 -9.84 -18.65 -27.38
N HIS A 24 -10.25 -17.39 -27.33
CA HIS A 24 -11.59 -16.97 -26.92
C HIS A 24 -12.48 -16.62 -28.12
N ASP A 25 -12.64 -17.54 -29.08
CA ASP A 25 -13.53 -17.35 -30.22
C ASP A 25 -14.99 -17.71 -29.86
N GLN A 26 -15.89 -16.75 -30.02
CA GLN A 26 -17.32 -16.90 -29.77
C GLN A 26 -17.95 -17.98 -30.66
N LYS A 27 -17.51 -18.15 -31.92
CA LYS A 27 -18.02 -19.20 -32.81
C LYS A 27 -17.63 -20.59 -32.33
N LEU A 28 -16.42 -20.73 -31.81
CA LEU A 28 -15.92 -21.99 -31.26
C LEU A 28 -16.70 -22.35 -29.98
N LYS A 29 -17.00 -21.36 -29.14
CA LYS A 29 -17.83 -21.54 -27.95
C LYS A 29 -19.23 -22.06 -28.31
N GLU A 30 -19.90 -21.44 -29.26
CA GLU A 30 -21.25 -21.85 -29.69
C GLU A 30 -21.28 -23.25 -30.31
N SER A 31 -20.26 -23.60 -31.10
CA SER A 31 -20.17 -24.94 -31.70
C SER A 31 -19.88 -26.02 -30.63
N PHE A 32 -19.09 -25.71 -29.61
CA PHE A 32 -18.85 -26.59 -28.48
C PHE A 32 -20.08 -26.76 -27.60
N GLU A 33 -20.83 -25.70 -27.32
CA GLU A 33 -22.08 -25.74 -26.53
C GLU A 33 -23.19 -26.57 -27.21
N LYS A 34 -23.19 -26.64 -28.55
CA LYS A 34 -24.11 -27.50 -29.32
C LYS A 34 -23.64 -28.94 -29.48
N SER A 35 -22.41 -29.26 -29.06
CA SER A 35 -21.84 -30.59 -29.21
C SER A 35 -22.31 -31.53 -28.11
N PRO A 36 -22.63 -32.81 -28.41
CA PRO A 36 -22.97 -33.80 -27.39
C PRO A 36 -21.81 -34.12 -26.43
N ARG A 37 -20.58 -33.66 -26.75
CA ARG A 37 -19.41 -33.79 -25.89
C ARG A 37 -19.32 -32.70 -24.82
N HIS A 38 -20.16 -31.67 -24.87
CA HIS A 38 -20.14 -30.53 -23.95
C HIS A 38 -20.11 -30.98 -22.49
N ASP A 39 -21.12 -31.76 -22.08
CA ASP A 39 -21.35 -32.11 -20.66
C ASP A 39 -20.23 -32.99 -20.08
N ALA A 40 -19.55 -33.77 -20.92
CA ALA A 40 -18.43 -34.60 -20.49
C ALA A 40 -17.12 -33.80 -20.26
N TYR A 41 -16.97 -32.67 -20.93
CA TYR A 41 -15.73 -31.87 -20.90
C TYR A 41 -15.84 -30.61 -20.04
N VAL A 42 -17.04 -30.07 -19.82
CA VAL A 42 -17.26 -28.90 -18.94
C VAL A 42 -16.65 -29.08 -17.55
N PRO A 43 -16.86 -30.21 -16.83
CA PRO A 43 -16.28 -30.38 -15.49
C PRO A 43 -14.75 -30.34 -15.48
N LYS A 44 -14.11 -30.81 -16.57
CA LYS A 44 -12.66 -30.77 -16.70
C LYS A 44 -12.15 -29.34 -16.86
N PHE A 45 -12.82 -28.55 -17.71
CA PHE A 45 -12.47 -27.14 -17.89
C PHE A 45 -12.73 -26.31 -16.63
N GLU A 46 -13.80 -26.58 -15.90
CA GLU A 46 -14.09 -25.93 -14.62
C GLU A 46 -13.05 -26.30 -13.55
N ALA A 47 -12.65 -27.58 -13.47
CA ALA A 47 -11.61 -28.01 -12.54
C ALA A 47 -10.25 -27.35 -12.84
N GLU A 48 -9.85 -27.28 -14.11
CA GLU A 48 -8.63 -26.57 -14.51
C GLU A 48 -8.68 -25.08 -14.16
N LEU A 49 -9.83 -24.44 -14.39
CA LEU A 49 -9.99 -23.03 -14.04
C LEU A 49 -9.95 -22.83 -12.51
N ALA A 50 -10.61 -23.68 -11.74
CA ALA A 50 -10.60 -23.61 -10.29
C ALA A 50 -9.17 -23.70 -9.75
N GLN A 51 -8.37 -24.66 -10.23
CA GLN A 51 -6.96 -24.78 -9.88
C GLN A 51 -6.13 -23.54 -10.26
N PHE A 52 -6.45 -22.90 -11.38
CA PHE A 52 -5.78 -21.66 -11.77
C PHE A 52 -6.17 -20.49 -10.85
N CYS A 53 -7.46 -20.36 -10.52
CA CYS A 53 -7.96 -19.35 -9.58
C CYS A 53 -7.36 -19.52 -8.18
N GLU A 54 -7.25 -20.75 -7.68
CA GLU A 54 -6.62 -21.04 -6.39
C GLU A 54 -5.16 -20.55 -6.36
N LYS A 55 -4.38 -20.81 -7.41
CA LYS A 55 -3.00 -20.31 -7.53
C LYS A 55 -2.95 -18.78 -7.51
N LEU A 56 -3.86 -18.12 -8.23
CA LEU A 56 -3.96 -16.67 -8.23
C LEU A 56 -4.24 -16.10 -6.83
N VAL A 57 -5.18 -16.70 -6.11
CA VAL A 57 -5.50 -16.30 -4.73
C VAL A 57 -4.28 -16.46 -3.84
N MET A 58 -3.57 -17.58 -3.92
CA MET A 58 -2.34 -17.81 -3.14
C MET A 58 -1.26 -16.76 -3.45
N ASP A 59 -1.07 -16.39 -4.72
CA ASP A 59 -0.11 -15.36 -5.11
C ASP A 59 -0.50 -13.97 -4.60
N LEU A 60 -1.79 -13.64 -4.62
CA LEU A 60 -2.32 -12.39 -4.08
C LEU A 60 -2.18 -12.35 -2.56
N ASP A 61 -2.53 -13.42 -1.85
CA ASP A 61 -2.34 -13.52 -0.41
C ASP A 61 -0.88 -13.35 -0.01
N ARG A 62 0.06 -13.93 -0.79
CA ARG A 62 1.49 -13.71 -0.56
C ARG A 62 1.87 -12.25 -0.71
N ARG A 63 1.40 -11.56 -1.77
CA ARG A 63 1.68 -10.13 -1.97
C ARG A 63 1.11 -9.29 -0.84
N VAL A 64 -0.11 -9.58 -0.40
CA VAL A 64 -0.76 -8.90 0.73
C VAL A 64 0.05 -9.09 2.00
N ARG A 65 0.44 -10.32 2.34
CA ARG A 65 1.30 -10.60 3.51
C ARG A 65 2.61 -9.83 3.47
N CYS A 66 3.35 -9.88 2.36
CA CYS A 66 4.59 -9.12 2.22
C CYS A 66 4.36 -7.60 2.32
N GLY A 67 3.22 -7.10 1.82
CA GLY A 67 2.81 -5.71 2.00
C GLY A 67 2.62 -5.34 3.47
N HIS A 68 1.89 -6.19 4.21
CA HIS A 68 1.70 -6.00 5.65
C HIS A 68 2.98 -6.11 6.46
N GLU A 69 3.88 -7.04 6.12
CA GLU A 69 5.19 -7.17 6.80
C GLU A 69 6.04 -5.90 6.61
N ARG A 70 6.10 -5.36 5.38
CA ARG A 70 6.78 -4.09 5.10
C ARG A 70 6.21 -2.93 5.91
N LEU A 71 4.88 -2.82 5.96
CA LEU A 71 4.21 -1.79 6.76
C LEU A 71 4.45 -1.98 8.26
N GLY A 72 4.36 -3.22 8.76
CA GLY A 72 4.61 -3.55 10.16
C GLY A 72 6.05 -3.31 10.60
N GLN A 73 7.01 -3.42 9.67
CA GLN A 73 8.41 -3.10 9.93
C GLN A 73 8.69 -1.59 9.94
N GLU A 74 7.93 -0.81 9.18
CA GLU A 74 7.97 0.67 9.21
C GLU A 74 7.29 1.22 10.48
N VAL A 75 6.25 0.53 10.97
CA VAL A 75 5.54 0.83 12.23
C VAL A 75 6.14 0.09 13.43
N ALA A 76 7.24 -0.66 13.25
CA ALA A 76 7.90 -1.33 14.35
C ALA A 76 8.26 -0.27 15.40
N PRO A 77 7.85 -0.45 16.67
CA PRO A 77 8.08 0.55 17.69
C PRO A 77 9.58 0.83 17.73
N LEU A 78 9.93 2.11 17.62
CA LEU A 78 11.28 2.58 17.90
C LEU A 78 11.75 1.90 19.18
N PRO A 79 12.99 1.37 19.23
CA PRO A 79 13.53 0.76 20.45
C PRO A 79 13.21 1.66 21.66
N SER A 80 12.73 1.09 22.76
CA SER A 80 12.29 1.84 23.96
C SER A 80 13.24 2.99 24.30
N GLU A 81 14.54 2.71 24.24
CA GLU A 81 15.63 3.66 24.47
C GLU A 81 15.57 4.89 23.54
N LYS A 82 15.28 4.69 22.25
CA LYS A 82 15.12 5.79 21.29
C LYS A 82 13.83 6.55 21.52
N SER A 83 12.75 5.90 21.95
CA SER A 83 11.50 6.58 22.30
C SER A 83 11.63 7.42 23.57
N GLU A 84 12.36 6.93 24.57
CA GLU A 84 12.70 7.66 25.78
C GLU A 84 13.63 8.83 25.46
N GLN A 85 14.65 8.63 24.62
CA GLN A 85 15.53 9.71 24.17
C GLN A 85 14.76 10.80 23.38
N LEU A 86 13.81 10.40 22.51
CA LEU A 86 12.97 11.34 21.79
C LEU A 86 12.06 12.13 22.73
N SER A 87 11.40 11.48 23.69
CA SER A 87 10.53 12.18 24.66
C SER A 87 11.31 13.14 25.57
N VAL A 88 12.52 12.75 26.01
CA VAL A 88 13.43 13.64 26.74
C VAL A 88 13.90 14.81 25.87
N LEU A 89 14.18 14.57 24.59
CA LEU A 89 14.57 15.62 23.66
C LEU A 89 13.39 16.57 23.36
N GLU A 90 12.18 16.05 23.22
CA GLU A 90 10.95 16.82 23.06
C GLU A 90 10.63 17.67 24.29
N GLU A 91 10.81 17.14 25.50
CA GLU A 91 10.74 17.95 26.73
C GLU A 91 11.83 19.02 26.75
N LYS A 92 13.07 18.69 26.40
CA LYS A 92 14.14 19.69 26.32
C LYS A 92 13.82 20.78 25.31
N ILE A 93 13.26 20.43 24.14
CA ILE A 93 12.83 21.42 23.14
C ILE A 93 11.73 22.32 23.72
N ARG A 94 10.69 21.74 24.34
CA ARG A 94 9.61 22.51 24.98
C ARG A 94 10.10 23.40 26.12
N ASN A 95 11.09 22.95 26.89
CA ASN A 95 11.64 23.69 28.03
C ASN A 95 12.64 24.78 27.60
N LEU A 96 13.43 24.55 26.54
CA LEU A 96 14.39 25.53 26.01
C LEU A 96 13.75 26.56 25.10
N LEU A 97 12.65 26.21 24.43
CA LEU A 97 11.87 27.07 23.55
C LEU A 97 10.40 26.99 23.97
N PRO A 98 9.93 27.88 24.85
CA PRO A 98 8.51 28.11 25.03
C PRO A 98 7.99 28.69 23.70
N LEU A 99 7.55 27.82 22.79
CA LEU A 99 7.05 28.19 21.46
C LEU A 99 5.98 29.29 21.57
N GLU A 100 5.17 29.23 22.62
CA GLU A 100 4.16 30.22 22.97
C GLU A 100 4.70 31.65 23.10
N GLN A 101 5.93 31.84 23.59
CA GLN A 101 6.57 33.15 23.71
C GLN A 101 7.19 33.66 22.40
N VAL A 102 7.48 32.76 21.46
CA VAL A 102 7.99 33.09 20.12
C VAL A 102 6.84 33.31 19.13
N GLU A 103 5.76 32.54 19.24
CA GLU A 103 4.59 32.59 18.35
C GLU A 103 3.76 33.85 18.56
N ALA A 104 3.56 34.30 19.81
CA ALA A 104 2.80 35.51 20.12
C ALA A 104 3.31 36.79 19.41
N PRO A 105 4.61 37.14 19.46
CA PRO A 105 5.13 38.29 18.71
C PRO A 105 5.14 38.05 17.19
N GLY A 106 5.26 36.80 16.73
CA GLY A 106 5.17 36.44 15.31
C GLY A 106 3.77 36.68 14.71
N VAL A 107 2.71 36.25 15.40
CA VAL A 107 1.31 36.47 14.99
C VAL A 107 0.93 37.95 15.09
N ALA A 108 1.50 38.67 16.05
CA ALA A 108 1.31 40.11 16.19
C ALA A 108 2.08 40.96 15.15
N GLY A 109 2.84 40.33 14.24
CA GLY A 109 3.60 41.02 13.18
C GLY A 109 4.85 41.76 13.70
N LYS A 110 5.29 41.47 14.93
CA LYS A 110 6.47 42.06 15.56
C LYS A 110 7.69 41.19 15.30
N VAL A 111 8.10 41.19 14.04
CA VAL A 111 9.16 40.33 13.50
C VAL A 111 10.50 40.53 14.23
N ASP A 112 10.86 41.77 14.57
CA ASP A 112 12.12 42.10 15.25
C ASP A 112 12.20 41.54 16.69
N GLU A 113 11.09 41.54 17.42
CA GLU A 113 11.02 41.00 18.80
C GLU A 113 11.09 39.46 18.78
N ALA A 114 10.39 38.83 17.82
CA ALA A 114 10.42 37.39 17.62
C ALA A 114 11.82 36.89 17.20
N GLU A 115 12.48 37.61 16.29
CA GLU A 115 13.83 37.27 15.82
C GLU A 115 14.87 37.42 16.95
N ALA A 116 14.76 38.48 17.78
CA ALA A 116 15.65 38.67 18.92
C ALA A 116 15.49 37.59 20.00
N LEU A 117 14.26 37.11 20.23
CA LEU A 117 13.98 35.98 21.13
C LEU A 117 14.57 34.67 20.59
N MET A 118 14.39 34.40 19.30
CA MET A 118 14.95 33.22 18.62
C MET A 118 16.49 33.22 18.63
N ARG A 119 17.12 34.38 18.42
CA ARG A 119 18.57 34.53 18.44
C ARG A 119 19.17 34.33 19.84
N LYS A 120 18.43 34.69 20.90
CA LYS A 120 18.83 34.43 22.29
C LYS A 120 18.73 32.93 22.62
N SER A 121 17.71 32.23 22.12
CA SER A 121 17.55 30.79 22.34
C SER A 121 18.54 29.93 21.55
N GLN A 122 19.05 30.41 20.42
CA GLN A 122 20.06 29.70 19.62
C GLN A 122 21.49 29.78 20.15
N GLY A 123 21.71 30.46 21.30
CA GLY A 123 22.95 30.47 22.06
C GLY A 123 24.23 30.37 21.22
N CYS A 124 24.73 31.50 20.73
CA CYS A 124 26.13 31.71 20.35
C CYS A 124 26.87 30.45 19.86
N ALA A 125 26.62 29.99 18.64
CA ALA A 125 27.63 29.25 17.89
C ALA A 125 28.55 30.28 17.22
N TYR A 126 29.64 30.62 17.89
CA TYR A 126 30.88 31.01 17.23
C TYR A 126 31.64 29.75 16.84
#